data_AF-A0A2R6RIM5-F1
#
_entry.id   AF-A0A2R6RIM5-F1
#
_cell.length_a   1.000
_cell.length_b   1.000
_cell.length_c   1.000
_cell.angle_alpha   90.00
_cell.angle_beta   90.00
_cell.angle_gamma   90.00
#
_symmetry.space_group_name_H-M   'P 1'
#
loop_
_entity.id
_entity.type
_entity.pdbx_description
1 polymer ?
#
loop_
_entity_poly.entity_id
_entity_poly.type
_entity_poly.pdbx_seq_one_letter_code
_entity_poly.pdbx_strand_id
1 'polypeptide(L)'
;MPSLSGKAKKAYTAAYTKAEYKKYIDKDGSIHGCVPDLISLEDSMLMTYTHLPSHDVESIFWTLTVLLLRARPLHADEERELPFITRKAWHILENHHIDSSPRGNVWHSGDGREFILHWNPDQWTAAFHPALSSLAPLLYKMAQQVRPEYCLFTYRPRPEHLHEAMRRLLLEQLVNMKDDILLDTDSRHDSDRKHSDDSSDTIQTAGRASKRSKTHQ
;
A
#
# COMPACT_ATOMS: atom_id res chain seq x y z
N MET A 1 -16.03 1.53 -11.10
CA MET A 1 -16.19 2.85 -10.42
C MET A 1 -16.94 2.67 -9.10
N PRO A 2 -16.38 3.12 -7.96
CA PRO A 2 -17.08 3.13 -6.67
C PRO A 2 -18.43 3.85 -6.71
N SER A 3 -19.42 3.28 -6.04
CA SER A 3 -20.76 3.86 -5.91
C SER A 3 -20.93 4.50 -4.54
N LEU A 4 -21.56 5.67 -4.50
CA LEU A 4 -21.94 6.34 -3.26
C LEU A 4 -23.34 5.94 -2.81
N SER A 5 -23.53 5.85 -1.51
CA SER A 5 -24.81 5.49 -0.89
C SER A 5 -25.36 6.61 0.01
N GLY A 6 -26.65 6.52 0.37
CA GLY A 6 -27.29 7.32 1.42
C GLY A 6 -26.88 8.80 1.51
N LYS A 7 -26.26 9.17 2.65
CA LYS A 7 -25.80 10.53 2.95
C LYS A 7 -24.64 10.97 2.04
N ALA A 8 -23.71 10.07 1.71
CA ALA A 8 -22.55 10.40 0.89
C ALA A 8 -22.96 10.78 -0.53
N LYS A 9 -23.90 10.03 -1.12
CA LYS A 9 -24.47 10.36 -2.44
C LYS A 9 -25.18 11.71 -2.43
N LYS A 10 -25.97 11.99 -1.37
CA LYS A 10 -26.66 13.28 -1.21
C LYS A 10 -25.66 14.43 -1.13
N ALA A 11 -24.64 14.31 -0.28
CA ALA A 11 -23.58 15.30 -0.13
C ALA A 11 -22.83 15.55 -1.45
N TYR A 12 -22.45 14.48 -2.15
CA TYR A 12 -21.83 14.58 -3.46
C TYR A 12 -22.73 15.34 -4.45
N THR A 13 -24.01 14.97 -4.56
CA THR A 13 -24.93 15.62 -5.50
C THR A 13 -25.39 17.03 -5.10
N ALA A 14 -25.07 17.46 -3.88
CA ALA A 14 -25.27 18.83 -3.43
C ALA A 14 -24.06 19.71 -3.78
N ALA A 15 -22.84 19.18 -3.64
CA ALA A 15 -21.60 19.86 -4.02
C ALA A 15 -21.36 19.85 -5.54
N TYR A 16 -21.77 18.77 -6.21
CA TYR A 16 -21.61 18.54 -7.65
C TYR A 16 -22.95 18.15 -8.26
N THR A 17 -23.10 18.28 -9.58
CA THR A 17 -24.35 17.91 -10.24
C THR A 17 -24.54 16.39 -10.34
N LYS A 18 -25.80 15.93 -10.42
CA LYS A 18 -26.12 14.53 -10.76
C LYS A 18 -25.52 14.11 -12.11
N ALA A 19 -25.36 15.05 -13.04
CA ALA A 19 -24.72 14.80 -14.33
C ALA A 19 -23.24 14.46 -14.15
N GLU A 20 -22.53 15.20 -13.28
CA GLU A 20 -21.12 14.93 -12.97
C GLU A 20 -20.94 13.54 -12.33
N TYR A 21 -21.80 13.17 -11.38
CA TYR A 21 -21.77 11.82 -10.80
C TYR A 21 -21.94 10.73 -11.87
N LYS A 22 -22.86 10.92 -12.82
CA LYS A 22 -23.17 9.95 -13.87
C LYS A 22 -22.07 9.83 -14.93
N LYS A 23 -21.25 10.86 -15.13
CA LYS A 23 -20.17 10.90 -16.12
C LYS A 23 -19.15 9.78 -15.95
N TYR A 24 -18.95 9.31 -14.72
CA TYR A 24 -17.95 8.31 -14.36
C TYR A 24 -18.54 6.92 -14.07
N ILE A 25 -19.85 6.74 -14.22
CA ILE A 25 -20.48 5.42 -14.06
C ILE A 25 -20.01 4.51 -15.20
N ASP A 26 -19.57 3.30 -14.83
CA ASP A 26 -19.19 2.26 -15.78
C ASP A 26 -20.41 1.88 -16.65
N LYS A 27 -20.19 1.67 -17.95
CA LYS A 27 -21.22 1.39 -18.95
C LYS A 27 -20.86 0.13 -19.72
N ASP A 28 -21.86 -0.63 -20.14
CA ASP A 28 -21.70 -1.70 -21.15
C ASP A 28 -20.60 -2.71 -20.80
N GLY A 29 -20.54 -3.14 -19.53
CA GLY A 29 -19.53 -4.09 -19.04
C GLY A 29 -18.14 -3.48 -18.79
N SER A 30 -17.99 -2.16 -18.93
CA SER A 30 -16.74 -1.50 -18.60
C SER A 30 -16.40 -1.65 -17.11
N ILE A 31 -15.12 -1.80 -16.83
CA ILE A 31 -14.56 -1.78 -15.48
C ILE A 31 -13.62 -0.59 -15.43
N HIS A 32 -13.78 0.25 -14.41
CA HIS A 32 -12.99 1.47 -14.29
C HIS A 32 -13.13 2.39 -15.51
N GLY A 33 -14.34 2.50 -16.07
CA GLY A 33 -14.64 3.36 -17.22
C GLY A 33 -14.14 2.84 -18.58
N CYS A 34 -13.56 1.64 -18.65
CA CYS A 34 -13.03 1.02 -19.88
C CYS A 34 -13.44 -0.45 -20.00
N VAL A 35 -13.65 -0.97 -21.22
CA VAL A 35 -13.74 -2.42 -21.46
C VAL A 35 -12.31 -2.99 -21.40
N PRO A 36 -12.00 -3.93 -20.50
CA PRO A 36 -10.63 -4.38 -20.32
C PRO A 36 -10.15 -5.21 -21.52
N ASP A 37 -9.49 -4.55 -22.47
CA ASP A 37 -8.63 -5.16 -23.48
C ASP A 37 -7.19 -4.71 -23.19
N LEU A 38 -6.32 -5.67 -22.91
CA LEU A 38 -4.90 -5.42 -22.68
C LEU A 38 -4.20 -5.22 -24.02
N ILE A 39 -3.37 -4.18 -24.13
CA ILE A 39 -2.47 -4.04 -25.29
C ILE A 39 -1.49 -5.22 -25.35
N SER A 40 -0.97 -5.50 -26.55
CA SER A 40 0.05 -6.55 -26.72
C SER A 40 1.32 -6.20 -25.95
N LEU A 41 2.09 -7.23 -25.56
CA LEU A 41 3.41 -7.05 -24.93
C LEU A 41 4.35 -6.22 -25.82
N GLU A 42 4.29 -6.40 -27.14
CA GLU A 42 5.10 -5.65 -28.11
C GLU A 42 4.74 -4.15 -28.10
N ASP A 43 3.44 -3.82 -28.07
CA ASP A 43 3.00 -2.42 -27.97
C ASP A 43 3.41 -1.78 -26.63
N SER A 44 3.38 -2.56 -25.54
CA SER A 44 3.79 -2.08 -24.22
C SER A 44 5.28 -1.73 -24.13
N MET A 45 6.13 -2.45 -24.86
CA MET A 45 7.58 -2.22 -24.90
C MET A 45 7.97 -0.94 -25.65
N LEU A 46 7.09 -0.44 -26.52
CA LEU A 46 7.28 0.80 -27.27
C LEU A 46 6.78 2.04 -26.52
N MET A 47 6.13 1.84 -25.36
CA MET A 47 5.57 2.95 -24.60
C MET A 47 6.67 3.76 -23.90
N THR A 48 6.72 5.06 -24.17
CA THR A 48 7.54 6.00 -23.42
C THR A 48 6.85 6.35 -22.10
N TYR A 49 7.64 6.43 -21.02
CA TYR A 49 7.13 6.91 -19.75
C TYR A 49 6.56 8.32 -19.91
N THR A 50 5.30 8.50 -19.52
CA THR A 50 4.60 9.77 -19.53
C THR A 50 3.94 9.95 -18.18
N HIS A 51 4.19 11.08 -17.52
CA HIS A 51 3.51 11.38 -16.26
C HIS A 51 2.00 11.57 -16.50
N LEU A 52 1.17 10.85 -15.76
CA LEU A 52 -0.29 10.92 -15.85
C LEU A 52 -0.88 11.34 -14.51
N PRO A 53 -2.07 12.00 -14.50
CA PRO A 53 -2.78 12.31 -13.26
C PRO A 53 -3.06 11.08 -12.38
N SER A 54 -3.09 9.86 -12.95
CA SER A 54 -3.18 8.63 -12.17
C SER A 54 -1.97 8.40 -11.26
N HIS A 55 -0.78 8.86 -11.64
CA HIS A 55 0.44 8.74 -10.82
C HIS A 55 0.35 9.61 -9.55
N ASP A 56 -0.24 10.81 -9.65
CA ASP A 56 -0.51 11.66 -8.49
C ASP A 56 -1.41 10.91 -7.48
N VAL A 57 -2.43 10.24 -7.98
CA VAL A 57 -3.37 9.49 -7.12
C VAL A 57 -2.73 8.26 -6.50
N GLU A 58 -1.89 7.54 -7.24
CA GLU A 58 -1.09 6.44 -6.71
C GLU A 58 -0.17 6.94 -5.58
N SER A 59 0.49 8.08 -5.76
CA SER A 59 1.34 8.66 -4.70
C SER A 59 0.57 8.98 -3.42
N ILE A 60 -0.69 9.45 -3.55
CA ILE A 60 -1.60 9.69 -2.42
C ILE A 60 -1.95 8.37 -1.74
N PHE A 61 -2.23 7.32 -2.49
CA PHE A 61 -2.50 5.99 -1.95
C PHE A 61 -1.32 5.45 -1.13
N TRP A 62 -0.10 5.53 -1.68
CA TRP A 62 1.10 5.10 -0.96
C TRP A 62 1.36 5.95 0.30
N THR A 63 1.17 7.27 0.20
CA THR A 63 1.27 8.18 1.35
C THR A 63 0.28 7.80 2.45
N LEU A 64 -0.98 7.56 2.10
CA LEU A 64 -2.01 7.15 3.06
C LEU A 64 -1.69 5.78 3.69
N THR A 65 -1.21 4.83 2.89
CA THR A 65 -0.80 3.51 3.35
C THR A 65 0.32 3.61 4.39
N VAL A 66 1.39 4.35 4.08
CA VAL A 66 2.51 4.59 5.00
C VAL A 66 2.04 5.31 6.26
N LEU A 67 1.18 6.33 6.12
CA LEU A 67 0.64 7.06 7.26
C LEU A 67 -0.12 6.12 8.20
N LEU A 68 -1.01 5.27 7.69
CA LEU A 68 -1.80 4.36 8.51
C LEU A 68 -0.98 3.21 9.10
N LEU A 69 0.06 2.74 8.41
CA LEU A 69 1.02 1.78 8.98
C LEU A 69 1.84 2.38 10.14
N ARG A 70 2.04 3.71 10.14
CA ARG A 70 2.76 4.42 11.21
C ARG A 70 1.89 4.98 12.32
N ALA A 71 0.61 5.21 12.00
CA ALA A 71 -0.31 5.92 12.86
C ALA A 71 -0.55 5.14 14.16
N ARG A 72 -0.45 5.86 15.27
CA ARG A 72 -0.82 5.35 16.60
C ARG A 72 -2.06 6.08 17.08
N PRO A 73 -3.12 5.37 17.48
CA PRO A 73 -4.24 6.02 18.14
C PRO A 73 -3.79 6.68 19.44
N LEU A 74 -4.42 7.81 19.77
CA LEU A 74 -4.17 8.50 21.03
C LEU A 74 -4.49 7.57 22.21
N HIS A 75 -3.57 7.51 23.19
CA HIS A 75 -3.64 6.61 24.34
C HIS A 75 -3.57 5.12 24.02
N ALA A 76 -3.14 4.73 22.82
CA ALA A 76 -2.82 3.34 22.55
C ALA A 76 -1.67 2.87 23.44
N ASP A 77 -1.82 1.67 24.01
CA ASP A 77 -0.75 1.02 24.75
C ASP A 77 0.52 0.91 23.89
N GLU A 78 1.67 0.82 24.56
CA GLU A 78 2.92 0.57 23.86
C GLU A 78 2.89 -0.81 23.22
N GLU A 79 2.91 -0.84 21.88
CA GLU A 79 2.94 -2.10 21.14
C GLU A 79 4.32 -2.71 21.29
N ARG A 80 4.38 -3.84 22.01
CA ARG A 80 5.64 -4.53 22.32
C ARG A 80 6.29 -5.13 21.07
N GLU A 81 5.48 -5.61 20.14
CA GLU A 81 5.92 -6.16 18.85
C GLU A 81 4.92 -5.84 17.74
N LEU A 82 5.44 -5.41 16.58
CA LEU A 82 4.63 -5.18 15.38
C LEU A 82 4.10 -6.51 14.81
N PRO A 83 2.83 -6.55 14.34
CA PRO A 83 2.30 -7.70 13.62
C PRO A 83 3.20 -8.12 12.44
N PHE A 84 3.28 -9.43 12.18
CA PHE A 84 4.11 -9.97 11.08
C PHE A 84 3.79 -9.29 9.74
N ILE A 85 2.52 -9.07 9.44
CA ILE A 85 2.10 -8.45 8.18
C ILE A 85 2.52 -6.98 8.08
N THR A 86 2.53 -6.24 9.20
CA THR A 86 3.04 -4.86 9.29
C THR A 86 4.54 -4.82 9.06
N ARG A 87 5.32 -5.72 9.71
CA ARG A 87 6.76 -5.85 9.46
C ARG A 87 7.06 -6.23 8.01
N LYS A 88 6.26 -7.11 7.41
CA LYS A 88 6.38 -7.47 6.00
C LYS A 88 6.08 -6.27 5.09
N ALA A 89 5.09 -5.45 5.42
CA ALA A 89 4.81 -4.19 4.73
C ALA A 89 6.04 -3.29 4.72
N TRP A 90 6.64 -3.06 5.90
CA TRP A 90 7.85 -2.25 6.05
C TRP A 90 9.01 -2.79 5.24
N HIS A 91 9.26 -4.09 5.34
CA HIS A 91 10.31 -4.73 4.55
C HIS A 91 10.12 -4.49 3.04
N ILE A 92 8.89 -4.64 2.53
CA ILE A 92 8.58 -4.36 1.12
C ILE A 92 8.79 -2.87 0.80
N LEU A 93 8.25 -1.97 1.61
CA LEU A 93 8.31 -0.52 1.37
C LEU A 93 9.73 0.05 1.50
N GLU A 94 10.59 -0.50 2.34
CA GLU A 94 11.97 -0.06 2.51
C GLU A 94 12.90 -0.62 1.42
N ASN A 95 12.63 -1.84 0.95
CA ASN A 95 13.49 -2.54 -0.01
C ASN A 95 12.96 -2.51 -1.45
N HIS A 96 11.83 -1.84 -1.71
CA HIS A 96 11.35 -1.68 -3.09
C HIS A 96 12.31 -0.81 -3.89
N HIS A 97 12.52 -1.20 -5.14
CA HIS A 97 13.30 -0.45 -6.11
C HIS A 97 12.42 -0.16 -7.31
N ILE A 98 12.30 1.10 -7.68
CA ILE A 98 11.65 1.52 -8.93
C ILE A 98 12.77 1.58 -9.96
N ASP A 99 13.01 0.47 -10.65
CA ASP A 99 14.00 0.45 -11.73
C ASP A 99 13.44 1.18 -12.96
N SER A 100 14.24 2.11 -13.51
CA SER A 100 13.95 2.83 -14.75
C SER A 100 14.22 1.98 -15.99
N SER A 101 14.79 0.79 -15.82
CA SER A 101 15.10 -0.09 -16.95
C SER A 101 13.82 -0.60 -17.63
N PRO A 102 13.84 -0.78 -18.97
CA PRO A 102 12.68 -1.28 -19.69
C PRO A 102 12.24 -2.62 -19.12
N ARG A 103 10.93 -2.82 -18.93
CA ARG A 103 10.31 -4.09 -18.46
C ARG A 103 10.44 -5.25 -19.47
N GLY A 104 11.59 -5.38 -20.14
CA GLY A 104 11.93 -6.43 -21.12
C GLY A 104 13.08 -7.34 -20.67
N ASN A 105 13.74 -7.06 -19.55
CA ASN A 105 14.82 -7.90 -19.05
C ASN A 105 14.19 -8.94 -18.11
N VAL A 106 14.27 -10.21 -18.51
CA VAL A 106 13.64 -11.41 -17.88
C VAL A 106 14.06 -11.63 -16.40
N TRP A 107 14.91 -10.78 -15.84
CA TRP A 107 15.56 -10.94 -14.54
C TRP A 107 15.29 -9.81 -13.53
N HIS A 108 14.40 -8.87 -13.85
CA HIS A 108 14.06 -7.81 -12.90
C HIS A 108 12.93 -8.25 -11.98
N SER A 109 13.24 -8.30 -10.68
CA SER A 109 12.22 -8.34 -9.64
C SER A 109 11.35 -7.10 -9.82
N GLY A 110 10.09 -7.28 -10.23
CA GLY A 110 9.13 -6.18 -10.38
C GLY A 110 9.03 -5.34 -9.10
N ASP A 111 8.33 -4.21 -9.18
CA ASP A 111 8.09 -3.37 -8.02
C ASP A 111 7.41 -4.19 -6.90
N GLY A 112 8.17 -4.48 -5.84
CA GLY A 112 7.71 -5.33 -4.74
C GLY A 112 6.47 -4.79 -4.03
N ARG A 113 6.15 -3.50 -4.20
CA ARG A 113 4.90 -2.91 -3.69
C ARG A 113 3.66 -3.53 -4.33
N GLU A 114 3.78 -4.16 -5.50
CA GLU A 114 2.71 -4.94 -6.13
C GLU A 114 2.13 -6.00 -5.18
N PHE A 115 2.95 -6.59 -4.30
CA PHE A 115 2.46 -7.54 -3.30
C PHE A 115 1.46 -6.93 -2.32
N ILE A 116 1.63 -5.64 -1.96
CA ILE A 116 0.71 -4.92 -1.07
C ILE A 116 -0.59 -4.59 -1.80
N LEU A 117 -0.52 -4.21 -3.09
CA LEU A 117 -1.71 -3.96 -3.91
C LEU A 117 -2.62 -5.19 -4.05
N HIS A 118 -2.05 -6.39 -3.88
CA HIS A 118 -2.76 -7.68 -3.94
C HIS A 118 -3.24 -8.20 -2.59
N TRP A 119 -3.03 -7.47 -1.50
CA TRP A 119 -3.52 -7.90 -0.19
C TRP A 119 -5.04 -8.06 -0.15
N ASN A 120 -5.49 -9.12 0.51
CA ASN A 120 -6.90 -9.35 0.79
C ASN A 120 -7.37 -8.47 1.98
N PRO A 121 -8.69 -8.38 2.25
CA PRO A 121 -9.21 -7.56 3.35
C PRO A 121 -8.65 -7.89 4.74
N ASP A 122 -8.38 -9.18 5.02
CA ASP A 122 -7.85 -9.62 6.31
C ASP A 122 -6.40 -9.17 6.51
N GLN A 123 -5.60 -9.20 5.44
CA GLN A 123 -4.23 -8.71 5.44
C GLN A 123 -4.17 -7.20 5.69
N TRP A 124 -5.04 -6.42 5.03
CA TRP A 124 -5.17 -4.99 5.31
C TRP A 124 -5.58 -4.72 6.75
N THR A 125 -6.53 -5.50 7.27
CA THR A 125 -7.02 -5.37 8.65
C THR A 125 -5.92 -5.67 9.67
N ALA A 126 -5.16 -6.74 9.45
CA ALA A 126 -4.07 -7.17 10.32
C ALA A 126 -2.82 -6.29 10.23
N ALA A 127 -2.66 -5.52 9.15
CA ALA A 127 -1.52 -4.62 8.96
C ALA A 127 -1.59 -3.34 9.79
N PHE A 128 -2.79 -2.94 10.22
CA PHE A 128 -3.00 -1.72 10.99
C PHE A 128 -3.22 -2.02 12.47
N HIS A 129 -2.98 -1.01 13.31
CA HIS A 129 -3.37 -1.06 14.70
C HIS A 129 -4.88 -1.39 14.82
N PRO A 130 -5.34 -2.20 15.79
CA PRO A 130 -6.74 -2.63 15.90
C PRO A 130 -7.77 -1.49 15.85
N ALA A 131 -7.47 -0.33 16.45
CA ALA A 131 -8.36 0.84 16.41
C ALA A 131 -8.49 1.49 15.01
N LEU A 132 -7.55 1.23 14.09
CA LEU A 132 -7.55 1.69 12.70
C LEU A 132 -8.13 0.64 11.73
N SER A 133 -8.47 -0.56 12.21
CA SER A 133 -8.99 -1.66 11.39
C SER A 133 -10.22 -1.28 10.55
N SER A 134 -11.04 -0.33 11.03
CA SER A 134 -12.20 0.18 10.31
C SER A 134 -11.85 0.90 8.99
N LEU A 135 -10.59 1.30 8.80
CA LEU A 135 -10.07 1.91 7.58
C LEU A 135 -9.53 0.87 6.58
N ALA A 136 -9.31 -0.38 6.98
CA ALA A 136 -8.79 -1.42 6.09
C ALA A 136 -9.66 -1.65 4.83
N PRO A 137 -11.01 -1.69 4.92
CA PRO A 137 -11.84 -1.81 3.73
C PRO A 137 -11.70 -0.65 2.74
N LEU A 138 -11.38 0.57 3.22
CA LEU A 138 -11.11 1.72 2.36
C LEU A 138 -9.82 1.46 1.56
N LEU A 139 -8.73 1.11 2.22
CA LEU A 139 -7.43 0.92 1.59
C LEU A 139 -7.44 -0.26 0.61
N TYR A 140 -8.14 -1.35 0.96
CA TYR A 140 -8.38 -2.46 0.03
C TYR A 140 -9.06 -1.99 -1.26
N LYS A 141 -10.15 -1.21 -1.16
CA LYS A 141 -10.86 -0.69 -2.33
C LYS A 141 -10.01 0.31 -3.12
N MET A 142 -9.20 1.14 -2.45
CA MET A 142 -8.28 2.06 -3.12
C MET A 142 -7.20 1.29 -3.89
N ALA A 143 -6.62 0.25 -3.29
CA ALA A 143 -5.65 -0.64 -3.95
C ALA A 143 -6.25 -1.27 -5.21
N GLN A 144 -7.52 -1.70 -5.18
CA GLN A 144 -8.22 -2.19 -6.37
C GLN A 144 -8.34 -1.14 -7.49
N GLN A 145 -8.40 0.16 -7.15
CA GLN A 145 -8.42 1.23 -8.17
C GLN A 145 -7.02 1.60 -8.66
N VAL A 146 -5.99 1.50 -7.83
CA VAL A 146 -4.61 1.89 -8.18
C VAL A 146 -3.90 0.79 -8.96
N ARG A 147 -4.22 -0.48 -8.67
CA ARG A 147 -3.56 -1.65 -9.28
C ARG A 147 -3.56 -1.69 -10.81
N PRO A 148 -4.65 -1.33 -11.52
CA PRO A 148 -4.66 -1.40 -12.98
C PRO A 148 -3.68 -0.38 -13.60
N GLU A 149 -2.84 -0.86 -14.51
CA GLU A 149 -2.01 -0.03 -15.36
C GLU A 149 -2.87 0.55 -16.49
N TYR A 150 -3.62 1.61 -16.20
CA TYR A 150 -4.61 2.21 -17.12
C TYR A 150 -4.04 2.65 -18.47
N CYS A 151 -2.73 2.89 -18.54
CA CYS A 151 -2.04 3.25 -19.78
C CYS A 151 -2.00 2.08 -20.78
N LEU A 152 -2.10 0.83 -20.29
CA LEU A 152 -2.12 -0.42 -21.06
C LEU A 152 -3.52 -0.83 -21.53
N PHE A 153 -4.54 -0.04 -21.20
CA PHE A 153 -5.90 -0.32 -21.68
C PHE A 153 -6.06 0.23 -23.10
N THR A 154 -6.61 -0.59 -24.00
CA THR A 154 -6.94 -0.17 -25.37
C THR A 154 -7.79 1.11 -25.38
N TYR A 155 -8.74 1.22 -24.45
CA TYR A 155 -9.58 2.41 -24.28
C TYR A 155 -9.34 3.09 -22.94
N ARG A 156 -8.30 3.92 -22.85
CA ARG A 156 -7.94 4.59 -21.59
C ARG A 156 -9.14 5.33 -20.97
N PRO A 157 -9.38 5.16 -19.66
CA PRO A 157 -10.41 5.93 -19.00
C PRO A 157 -10.03 7.41 -18.97
N ARG A 158 -11.01 8.25 -18.64
CA ARG A 158 -10.79 9.70 -18.50
C ARG A 158 -9.63 9.98 -17.54
N PRO A 159 -8.82 11.04 -17.76
CA PRO A 159 -7.70 11.36 -16.88
C PRO A 159 -8.08 11.50 -15.39
N GLU A 160 -9.30 11.97 -15.11
CA GLU A 160 -9.80 12.15 -13.74
C GLU A 160 -10.47 10.89 -13.15
N HIS A 161 -10.44 9.75 -13.85
CA HIS A 161 -11.12 8.54 -13.42
C HIS A 161 -10.67 8.09 -12.03
N LEU A 162 -9.35 7.98 -11.84
CA LEU A 162 -8.78 7.51 -10.58
C LEU A 162 -9.00 8.53 -9.45
N HIS A 163 -8.90 9.83 -9.77
CA HIS A 163 -9.25 10.92 -8.85
C HIS A 163 -10.69 10.82 -8.35
N GLU A 164 -11.64 10.61 -9.26
CA GLU A 164 -13.05 10.47 -8.93
C GLU A 164 -13.29 9.19 -8.11
N ALA A 165 -12.66 8.07 -8.47
CA ALA A 165 -12.79 6.83 -7.72
C ALA A 165 -12.32 7.00 -6.25
N MET A 166 -11.14 7.60 -6.04
CA MET A 166 -10.62 7.87 -4.70
C MET A 166 -11.49 8.86 -3.93
N ARG A 167 -11.95 9.93 -4.58
CA ARG A 167 -12.87 10.90 -3.97
C ARG A 167 -14.12 10.21 -3.45
N ARG A 168 -14.74 9.32 -4.23
CA ARG A 168 -15.94 8.59 -3.80
C ARG A 168 -15.64 7.67 -2.62
N LEU A 169 -14.53 6.94 -2.66
CA LEU A 169 -14.14 6.06 -1.57
C LEU A 169 -13.90 6.83 -0.27
N LEU A 170 -13.17 7.94 -0.33
CA LEU A 170 -12.92 8.81 0.81
C LEU A 170 -14.21 9.43 1.34
N LEU A 171 -15.08 9.97 0.48
CA LEU A 171 -16.35 10.56 0.90
C LEU A 171 -17.27 9.52 1.55
N GLU A 172 -17.39 8.33 0.96
CA GLU A 172 -18.18 7.24 1.54
C GLU A 172 -17.63 6.83 2.91
N GLN A 173 -16.30 6.73 3.06
CA GLN A 173 -15.69 6.42 4.35
C GLN A 173 -15.97 7.52 5.39
N LEU A 174 -15.71 8.79 5.05
CA LEU A 174 -15.88 9.92 5.98
C LEU A 174 -17.33 10.03 6.49
N VAL A 175 -18.31 9.79 5.63
CA VAL A 175 -19.73 9.85 6.01
C VAL A 175 -20.16 8.66 6.85
N ASN A 176 -19.50 7.51 6.69
CA ASN A 176 -19.81 6.28 7.42
C ASN A 176 -19.02 6.15 8.74
N MET A 177 -17.96 6.95 8.93
CA MET A 177 -17.27 7.08 10.20
C MET A 177 -18.24 7.65 11.24
N LYS A 178 -18.33 6.97 12.38
CA LYS A 178 -19.18 7.38 13.51
C LYS A 178 -18.47 8.36 14.43
N ASP A 179 -17.19 8.11 14.65
CA ASP A 179 -16.33 8.81 15.59
C ASP A 179 -15.01 9.14 14.91
N ASP A 180 -14.40 10.24 15.34
CA ASP A 180 -13.06 10.62 14.94
C ASP A 180 -12.04 9.67 15.57
N ILE A 181 -11.03 9.27 14.79
CA ILE A 181 -9.90 8.51 15.32
C ILE A 181 -8.79 9.51 15.63
N LEU A 182 -8.64 9.84 16.91
CA LEU A 182 -7.57 10.72 17.37
C LEU A 182 -6.23 9.98 17.27
N LEU A 183 -5.22 10.64 16.70
CA LEU A 183 -3.88 10.09 16.52
C LEU A 183 -2.91 10.77 17.49
N ASP A 184 -1.97 10.00 18.00
CA ASP A 184 -0.77 10.54 18.65
C ASP A 184 0.19 11.03 17.56
N THR A 185 0.40 12.35 17.50
CA THR A 185 1.30 12.97 16.52
C THR A 185 2.77 12.96 16.93
N ASP A 186 3.03 12.74 18.22
CA ASP A 186 4.35 12.81 18.84
C ASP A 186 5.01 11.42 18.88
N SER A 187 4.21 10.36 19.02
CA SER A 187 4.67 8.96 18.99
C SER A 187 4.30 8.27 17.67
N ARG A 188 5.29 7.94 16.82
CA ARG A 188 5.08 7.14 15.60
C ARG A 188 5.59 5.72 15.79
N HIS A 189 5.01 4.75 15.07
CA HIS A 189 5.70 3.48 14.89
C HIS A 189 6.98 3.75 14.10
N ASP A 190 8.12 3.57 14.76
CA ASP A 190 9.43 3.49 14.12
C ASP A 190 9.69 2.03 13.74
N SER A 191 10.06 1.81 12.47
CA SER A 191 10.59 0.52 12.01
C SER A 191 11.94 0.19 12.67
N ASP A 192 12.57 1.17 13.31
CA ASP A 192 13.96 1.16 13.79
C ASP A 192 14.14 0.97 15.30
N ARG A 193 13.11 0.53 16.04
CA ARG A 193 13.30 0.09 17.44
C ARG A 193 14.17 -1.17 17.43
N LYS A 194 15.48 -0.97 17.39
CA LYS A 194 16.50 -1.97 17.66
C LYS A 194 16.11 -2.69 18.94
N HIS A 195 16.09 -4.02 18.89
CA HIS A 195 16.27 -4.83 20.09
C HIS A 195 17.59 -4.41 20.73
N SER A 196 17.54 -3.48 21.67
CA SER A 196 18.56 -3.31 22.68
C SER A 196 18.27 -4.30 23.80
N ASP A 197 19.31 -5.07 24.11
CA ASP A 197 19.52 -5.92 25.29
C ASP A 197 18.79 -7.27 25.30
N ASP A 198 19.53 -8.35 25.03
CA ASP A 198 20.23 -9.07 26.12
C ASP A 198 21.19 -10.15 25.56
N SER A 199 22.22 -10.51 26.33
CA SER A 199 23.33 -11.45 26.05
C SER A 199 24.64 -10.85 25.53
N SER A 200 25.14 -9.84 26.24
CA SER A 200 26.57 -9.82 26.56
C SER A 200 26.77 -10.60 27.87
N ASP A 201 26.95 -11.91 27.77
CA ASP A 201 27.49 -12.69 28.88
C ASP A 201 28.71 -13.51 28.43
N THR A 202 29.86 -12.97 28.82
CA THR A 202 30.99 -13.69 29.40
C THR A 202 31.53 -14.91 28.63
N ILE A 203 32.48 -14.68 27.72
CA ILE A 203 33.53 -15.67 27.45
C ILE A 203 34.79 -15.23 28.18
N GLN A 204 34.99 -15.78 29.38
CA GLN A 204 36.31 -15.89 29.99
C GLN A 204 36.59 -17.33 30.44
N THR A 205 37.66 -17.86 29.82
CA THR A 205 38.61 -18.85 30.31
C THR A 205 38.21 -20.33 30.39
N ALA A 206 38.90 -21.15 29.60
CA ALA A 206 39.71 -22.24 30.15
C ALA A 206 40.79 -22.64 29.13
N GLY A 207 42.05 -22.37 29.48
CA GLY A 207 43.20 -22.87 28.73
C GLY A 207 43.32 -24.40 28.86
N ARG A 208 43.85 -25.03 27.81
CA ARG A 208 44.55 -26.30 27.96
C ARG A 208 45.71 -26.36 26.99
N ALA A 209 46.90 -26.13 27.55
CA ALA A 209 48.16 -26.49 26.95
C ALA A 209 48.19 -28.01 26.71
N SER A 210 48.60 -28.45 25.52
CA SER A 210 49.09 -29.80 25.29
C SER A 210 50.47 -29.69 24.64
N LYS A 211 51.51 -30.02 25.42
CA LYS A 211 52.88 -30.20 24.96
C LYS A 211 53.11 -31.67 24.65
N ARG A 212 53.73 -31.89 23.48
CA ARG A 212 54.68 -32.97 23.10
C ARG A 212 54.20 -34.43 23.12
N SER A 213 54.39 -35.09 21.97
CA SER A 213 55.48 -36.06 21.86
C SER A 213 56.08 -36.09 20.46
N LYS A 214 57.41 -36.23 20.40
CA LYS A 214 58.23 -36.46 19.22
C LYS A 214 58.35 -37.97 19.01
N THR A 215 58.40 -38.43 17.76
CA THR A 215 59.17 -39.63 17.40
C THR A 215 59.72 -39.48 15.98
N HIS A 216 61.04 -39.61 15.88
CA HIS A 216 61.81 -39.75 14.65
C HIS A 216 61.70 -41.18 14.12
N GLN A 217 61.63 -41.33 12.80
CA GLN A 217 62.60 -42.08 12.00
C GLN A 217 62.54 -41.59 10.55
#